data_AF-A0A2V9X3T8-F1
#
_entry.id   AF-A0A2V9X3T8-F1
#
_cell.length_a   1.000
_cell.length_b   1.000
_cell.length_c   1.000
_cell.angle_alpha   90.00
_cell.angle_beta   90.00
_cell.angle_gamma   90.00
#
_symmetry.space_group_name_H-M   'P 1'
#
loop_
_entity.id
_entity.type
_entity.pdbx_description
1 polymer ?
#
loop_
_entity_poly.entity_id
_entity_poly.type
_entity_poly.pdbx_seq_one_letter_code
_entity_poly.pdbx_strand_id
1 'polypeptide(L)' 'MTLKIEARTADGVTIVSCSGRIVFGEEATALRETLKKLLGSTKRVLLNLSGVTYIDSG' A
#
# COMPACT_ATOMS: atom_id res chain seq x y z
N MET A 1 -10.45 -5.46 10.66
CA MET A 1 -10.66 -5.29 9.20
C MET A 1 -9.36 -5.64 8.52
N THR A 2 -9.41 -6.52 7.52
CA THR A 2 -8.26 -6.92 6.68
C THR A 2 -7.78 -5.74 5.83
N LEU A 3 -6.49 -5.70 5.50
CA LEU A 3 -5.92 -4.68 4.63
C LEU A 3 -6.49 -4.78 3.21
N LYS A 4 -7.04 -3.69 2.70
CA LYS A 4 -7.40 -3.52 1.29
C LYS A 4 -6.42 -2.56 0.63
N ILE A 5 -5.95 -2.92 -0.56
CA ILE A 5 -4.99 -2.14 -1.34
C ILE A 5 -5.56 -1.89 -2.73
N GLU A 6 -5.58 -0.63 -3.16
CA GLU A 6 -5.97 -0.23 -4.51
C GLU A 6 -4.88 0.64 -5.12
N ALA A 7 -4.52 0.40 -6.37
CA ALA A 7 -3.51 1.17 -7.08
C ALA A 7 -4.12 1.84 -8.32
N ARG A 8 -3.82 3.13 -8.51
CA ARG A 8 -4.15 3.88 -9.72
C ARG A 8 -3.01 4.80 -10.10
N THR A 9 -2.93 5.20 -11.36
CA THR A 9 -1.93 6.18 -11.81
C THR A 9 -2.62 7.49 -12.19
N ALA A 10 -2.11 8.61 -11.69
CA ALA A 10 -2.54 9.95 -12.04
C ALA A 10 -1.30 10.84 -12.21
N ASP A 11 -1.23 11.60 -13.31
CA ASP A 11 -0.13 12.53 -13.60
C ASP A 11 1.29 11.92 -13.47
N GLY A 12 1.39 10.64 -13.84
CA GLY A 12 2.63 9.87 -13.76
C GLY A 12 3.11 9.55 -12.32
N VAL A 13 2.20 9.63 -11.34
CA VAL A 13 2.38 9.16 -9.97
C VAL A 13 1.45 7.98 -9.75
N THR A 14 2.00 6.87 -9.23
CA THR A 14 1.20 5.71 -8.84
C THR A 14 0.71 5.93 -7.41
N ILE A 15 -0.58 6.10 -7.24
CA ILE A 15 -1.26 6.26 -5.96
C ILE A 15 -1.69 4.88 -5.47
N VAL A 16 -1.21 4.49 -4.30
CA VAL A 16 -1.58 3.24 -3.62
C VAL A 16 -2.41 3.61 -2.40
N SER A 17 -3.71 3.35 -2.44
CA SER A 17 -4.65 3.60 -1.35
C SER A 17 -4.76 2.36 -0.47
N CYS A 18 -4.49 2.53 0.82
CA CYS A 18 -4.61 1.49 1.82
C CYS A 18 -5.78 1.79 2.76
N SER A 19 -6.57 0.77 3.07
CA SER A 19 -7.62 0.86 4.10
C SER A 19 -7.69 -0.41 4.95
N GLY A 20 -8.00 -0.26 6.24
CA GLY A 20 -7.95 -1.36 7.21
C GLY A 20 -6.75 -1.22 8.15
N ARG A 21 -6.05 -2.33 8.44
CA ARG A 21 -4.90 -2.33 9.36
C ARG A 21 -3.66 -2.90 8.68
N ILE A 22 -2.50 -2.37 9.04
CA ILE A 22 -1.20 -2.88 8.60
C ILE A 22 -0.52 -3.46 9.83
N VAL A 23 -0.43 -4.79 9.90
CA VAL A 23 0.20 -5.51 11.00
C VAL A 23 1.15 -6.57 10.48
N PHE A 24 2.06 -7.03 11.33
CA PHE A 24 2.95 -8.15 11.00
C PHE A 24 2.16 -9.38 10.55
N GLY A 25 2.63 -10.02 9.48
CA GLY A 25 1.99 -11.19 8.89
C GLY A 25 1.57 -10.95 7.44
N GLU A 26 0.37 -11.40 7.10
CA GLU A 26 -0.14 -11.41 5.73
C GLU A 26 -0.32 -10.00 5.18
N GLU A 27 -0.82 -9.06 5.99
CA GLU A 27 -1.10 -7.69 5.59
C GLU A 27 0.19 -6.93 5.21
N ALA A 28 1.20 -6.97 6.08
CA ALA A 28 2.51 -6.38 5.77
C ALA A 28 3.17 -7.03 4.55
N THR A 29 3.04 -8.35 4.41
CA THR A 29 3.57 -9.10 3.26
C THR A 29 2.88 -8.68 1.96
N ALA A 30 1.54 -8.61 1.94
CA ALA A 30 0.76 -8.21 0.78
C ALA A 30 1.09 -6.79 0.33
N LEU A 31 1.25 -5.85 1.28
CA LEU A 31 1.66 -4.47 0.98
C LEU A 31 3.06 -4.42 0.37
N ARG A 32 4.01 -5.17 0.94
CA ARG A 32 5.39 -5.25 0.45
C ARG A 32 5.46 -5.78 -0.98
N GLU A 33 4.81 -6.89 -1.27
CA GLU A 33 4.83 -7.49 -2.62
C GLU A 33 4.16 -6.56 -3.65
N THR A 34 3.06 -5.92 -3.27
CA THR A 34 2.37 -4.95 -4.15
C THR A 34 3.28 -3.78 -4.49
N LEU A 35 3.91 -3.16 -3.49
CA LEU A 35 4.84 -2.04 -3.71
C LEU A 35 6.05 -2.46 -4.52
N LYS A 36 6.65 -3.62 -4.23
CA LYS A 36 7.80 -4.15 -4.98
C LYS A 36 7.49 -4.32 -6.47
N LYS A 37 6.31 -4.83 -6.81
CA LYS A 37 5.85 -4.96 -8.19
C LYS A 37 5.68 -3.59 -8.87
N LEU A 38 5.07 -2.63 -8.19
CA LEU A 38 4.83 -1.28 -8.72
C LEU A 38 6.14 -0.50 -8.94
N LEU A 39 7.11 -0.65 -8.04
CA LEU A 39 8.41 0.00 -8.17
C LEU A 39 9.23 -0.51 -9.38
N GLY A 40 8.84 -1.65 -9.97
CA GLY A 40 9.40 -2.10 -11.25
C GLY A 40 8.97 -1.26 -12.45
N SER A 41 7.86 -0.52 -12.35
CA SER A 41 7.27 0.24 -13.48
C SER A 41 7.11 1.73 -13.23
N THR A 42 7.19 2.19 -11.98
CA THR A 42 7.10 3.61 -11.62
C THR A 42 8.24 4.04 -10.71
N LYS A 43 8.67 5.30 -10.87
CA LYS A 43 9.64 5.97 -9.98
C LYS A 43 8.98 6.81 -8.90
N ARG A 44 7.66 7.04 -8.99
CA ARG A 44 6.90 7.92 -8.09
C ARG A 44 5.70 7.17 -7.55
N VAL A 45 5.70 6.93 -6.25
CA VAL A 45 4.61 6.29 -5.52
C VAL A 45 4.12 7.22 -4.43
N LEU A 46 2.81 7.48 -4.42
CA LEU A 46 2.12 8.08 -3.29
C LEU A 46 1.41 6.96 -2.53
N LEU A 47 1.82 6.72 -1.29
CA LEU A 47 1.16 5.76 -0.41
C LEU A 47 0.12 6.51 0.44
N ASN A 48 -1.16 6.34 0.12
CA ASN A 48 -2.26 6.96 0.84
C ASN A 48 -2.73 6.05 1.98
N LEU A 49 -2.42 6.46 3.21
CA LEU A 49 -2.78 5.75 4.44
C LEU A 49 -4.02 6.33 5.14
N SER A 50 -4.77 7.24 4.50
CA SER A 50 -5.92 7.90 5.13
C SER A 50 -7.03 6.94 5.57
N GLY A 51 -7.13 5.77 4.94
CA GLY A 51 -8.08 4.71 5.30
C GLY A 51 -7.53 3.69 6.30
N VAL A 52 -6.27 3.82 6.73
CA VAL A 52 -5.63 2.89 7.66
C VAL A 52 -5.95 3.31 9.09
N THR A 53 -6.49 2.38 9.87
CA THR A 53 -6.96 2.62 11.24
C THR A 53 -5.98 2.15 12.30
N TYR A 54 -5.00 1.31 11.94
CA TYR A 54 -3.95 0.85 12.84
C TYR A 54 -2.72 0.40 12.06
N ILE A 55 -1.54 0.75 12.57
CA ILE A 55 -0.23 0.31 12.08
C ILE A 55 0.59 -0.11 13.29
N ASP A 56 1.21 -1.29 13.23
CA ASP A 56 2.29 -1.68 14.14
C ASP A 56 3.59 -1.90 13.37
N SER A 57 4.69 -2.02 14.12
CA SER A 57 6.00 -2.35 13.55
C SER A 57 6.20 -3.85 13.33
N GLY A 58 5.28 -4.70 13.83
CA GLY A 58 5.62 -6.06 14.22
C GLY A 58 6.64 -6.12 15.35
#